data_AF-A0A9P6Q0V9-F1
#
_entry.id   AF-A0A9P6Q0V9-F1
#
_cell.length_a   1.000
_cell.length_b   1.000
_cell.length_c   1.000
_cell.angle_alpha   90.00
_cell.angle_beta   90.00
_cell.angle_gamma   90.00
#
_symmetry.space_group_name_H-M   'P 1'
#
loop_
_entity.id
_entity.type
_entity.pdbx_description
1 polymer ?
#
loop_
_entity_poly.entity_id
_entity_poly.type
_entity_poly.pdbx_seq_one_letter_code
_entity_poly.pdbx_strand_id
1 'polypeptide(L)'
;MEGRHGQKKEVAKSPEAIKARQDKEAVLVREYIELKESLKEIVDSKKWDNDALRTTAALLRKSPDYYTIWNVRRTILNEGFLKNA
;
A
#
# COMPACT_ATOMS: atom_id res chain seq x y z
N MET A 1 -22.27 -1.04 -18.14
CA MET A 1 -21.28 -2.06 -17.73
C MET A 1 -19.92 -1.56 -18.16
N GLU A 2 -19.12 -1.00 -17.26
CA GLU A 2 -17.78 -0.51 -17.59
C GLU A 2 -16.86 -1.70 -17.92
N GLY A 3 -16.49 -1.80 -19.20
CA GLY A 3 -15.49 -2.73 -19.65
C GLY A 3 -14.12 -2.29 -19.13
N ARG A 4 -13.40 -3.22 -18.48
CA ARG A 4 -12.00 -3.03 -18.10
C ARG A 4 -11.16 -2.76 -19.36
N HIS A 5 -10.87 -1.50 -19.66
CA HIS A 5 -10.12 -1.11 -20.86
C HIS A 5 -8.65 -1.54 -20.76
N GLY A 6 -8.11 -2.14 -21.84
CA GLY A 6 -6.66 -2.33 -22.02
C GLY A 6 -6.06 -3.71 -21.68
N GLN A 7 -6.84 -4.68 -21.17
CA GLN A 7 -6.30 -6.03 -20.98
C GLN A 7 -6.25 -6.80 -22.30
N LYS A 8 -5.05 -7.28 -22.68
CA LYS A 8 -4.90 -8.25 -23.76
C LYS A 8 -5.77 -9.47 -23.43
N LYS A 9 -6.56 -9.94 -24.40
CA LYS A 9 -7.30 -11.20 -24.31
C LYS A 9 -6.31 -12.29 -23.92
N GLU A 10 -6.49 -12.91 -22.76
CA GLU A 10 -5.66 -14.03 -22.37
C GLU A 10 -5.96 -15.23 -23.26
N VAL A 11 -4.90 -15.78 -23.88
CA VAL A 11 -4.95 -17.09 -24.53
C VAL A 11 -5.28 -18.12 -23.45
N ALA A 12 -6.12 -19.11 -23.76
CA ALA A 12 -6.48 -20.17 -22.82
C ALA A 12 -5.21 -20.84 -22.26
N LYS A 13 -4.92 -20.62 -20.98
CA LYS A 13 -3.80 -21.21 -20.24
C LYS A 13 -4.26 -22.52 -19.59
N SER A 14 -3.32 -23.45 -19.35
CA SER A 14 -3.58 -24.65 -18.54
C SER A 14 -4.22 -24.25 -17.19
N PRO A 15 -5.17 -25.05 -16.65
CA PRO A 15 -5.75 -24.82 -15.32
C PRO A 15 -4.69 -24.57 -14.22
N GLU A 16 -3.54 -25.24 -14.32
CA GLU A 16 -2.42 -25.08 -13.38
C GLU A 16 -1.78 -23.70 -13.47
N ALA A 17 -1.62 -23.16 -14.67
CA ALA A 17 -1.06 -21.83 -14.90
C ALA A 17 -2.03 -20.71 -14.47
N ILE A 18 -3.35 -20.95 -14.56
CA ILE A 18 -4.36 -20.04 -14.02
C ILE A 18 -4.29 -20.02 -12.49
N LYS A 19 -4.26 -21.19 -11.85
CA LYS A 19 -4.15 -21.31 -10.40
C LYS A 19 -2.88 -20.66 -9.86
N ALA A 20 -1.73 -20.94 -10.48
CA ALA A 20 -0.46 -20.34 -10.10
C ALA A 20 -0.45 -18.80 -10.22
N ARG A 21 -1.21 -18.24 -11.18
CA ARG A 21 -1.39 -16.78 -11.26
C ARG A 21 -2.28 -16.26 -10.13
N GLN A 22 -3.42 -16.90 -9.88
CA GLN A 22 -4.34 -16.52 -8.82
C GLN A 22 -3.65 -16.55 -7.45
N ASP A 23 -2.82 -17.56 -7.20
CA ASP A 23 -2.03 -17.66 -5.95
C ASP A 23 -1.07 -16.47 -5.80
N LYS A 24 -0.42 -16.03 -6.88
CA LYS A 24 0.44 -14.83 -6.88
C LYS A 24 -0.34 -13.55 -6.66
N GLU A 25 -1.48 -13.39 -7.34
CA GLU A 25 -2.36 -12.23 -7.16
C GLU A 25 -2.91 -12.16 -5.72
N ALA A 26 -3.25 -13.30 -5.12
CA ALA A 26 -3.71 -13.37 -3.74
C ALA A 26 -2.65 -12.87 -2.74
N VAL A 27 -1.37 -13.16 -2.98
CA VAL A 27 -0.26 -12.62 -2.16
C VAL A 27 -0.20 -11.10 -2.28
N LEU A 28 -0.22 -10.56 -3.50
CA LEU A 28 -0.18 -9.11 -3.72
C LEU A 28 -1.37 -8.38 -3.06
N VAL A 29 -2.56 -8.99 -3.13
CA VAL A 29 -3.78 -8.45 -2.48
C VAL A 29 -3.61 -8.43 -0.96
N ARG A 30 -3.07 -9.50 -0.36
CA ARG A 30 -2.81 -9.56 1.09
C ARG A 30 -1.82 -8.48 1.52
N GLU A 31 -0.69 -8.35 0.82
CA GLU A 31 0.32 -7.33 1.10
C GLU A 31 -0.27 -5.91 1.01
N TYR A 32 -1.15 -5.66 0.04
CA TYR A 32 -1.84 -4.38 -0.08
C TYR A 32 -2.81 -4.11 1.07
N ILE A 33 -3.56 -5.13 1.53
CA ILE A 33 -4.49 -5.01 2.66
C ILE A 33 -3.70 -4.70 3.94
N GLU A 34 -2.64 -5.46 4.22
CA GLU A 34 -1.78 -5.24 5.40
C GLU A 34 -1.18 -3.84 5.42
N LEU A 35 -0.73 -3.35 4.25
CA LEU A 35 -0.21 -1.99 4.10
C LEU A 35 -1.29 -0.96 4.43
N LYS A 36 -2.52 -1.16 3.94
CA LYS A 36 -3.64 -0.25 4.18
C LYS A 36 -4.04 -0.22 5.66
N GLU A 37 -4.07 -1.38 6.32
CA GLU A 37 -4.36 -1.50 7.75
C GLU A 37 -3.30 -0.79 8.59
N SER A 38 -2.02 -1.03 8.31
CA SER A 38 -0.90 -0.35 8.98
C SER A 38 -1.00 1.18 8.86
N LEU A 39 -1.35 1.66 7.66
CA LEU A 39 -1.49 3.11 7.43
C LEU A 39 -2.71 3.69 8.17
N LYS A 40 -3.81 2.92 8.25
CA LYS A 40 -5.01 3.29 8.98
C LYS A 40 -4.74 3.41 10.48
N GLU A 41 -4.01 2.48 11.07
CA GLU A 41 -3.65 2.51 12.49
C GLU A 41 -2.83 3.76 12.85
N ILE A 42 -1.87 4.14 11.99
CA ILE A 42 -1.09 5.37 12.16
C ILE A 42 -2.01 6.59 12.19
N VAL A 43 -2.93 6.70 11.23
CA VAL A 43 -3.83 7.85 11.11
C VAL A 43 -4.84 7.91 12.26
N ASP A 44 -5.44 6.77 12.62
CA ASP A 44 -6.44 6.68 13.68
C ASP A 44 -5.81 6.98 15.06
N SER A 45 -4.58 6.54 15.30
CA SER A 45 -3.86 6.79 16.56
C SER A 45 -3.45 8.25 16.73
N LYS A 46 -3.28 9.01 15.63
CA LYS A 46 -2.72 10.38 15.60
C LYS A 46 -1.38 10.52 16.34
N LYS A 47 -0.64 9.42 16.49
CA LYS A 47 0.70 9.42 17.08
C LYS A 47 1.71 9.76 16.00
N TRP A 48 2.13 11.02 15.97
CA TRP A 48 3.06 11.56 14.98
C TRP A 48 4.50 11.46 15.50
N ASP A 49 5.00 10.25 15.68
CA ASP A 49 6.30 9.99 16.31
C ASP A 49 7.31 9.31 15.36
N ASN A 50 8.48 8.96 15.90
CA ASN A 50 9.55 8.28 15.16
C ASN A 50 9.12 6.89 14.67
N ASP A 51 8.26 6.19 15.41
CA ASP A 51 7.80 4.86 15.00
C ASP A 51 6.84 4.97 13.81
N ALA A 52 5.95 5.96 13.80
CA ALA A 52 5.13 6.27 12.61
C ALA A 52 6.00 6.62 11.39
N LEU A 53 7.10 7.36 11.56
CA LEU A 53 8.05 7.64 10.47
C LEU A 53 8.78 6.38 9.99
N ARG A 54 9.19 5.49 10.90
CA ARG A 54 9.85 4.23 10.54
C ARG A 54 8.90 3.31 9.77
N THR A 55 7.65 3.20 10.21
CA THR A 55 6.62 2.41 9.53
C THR A 55 6.35 2.96 8.14
N THR A 56 6.10 4.27 7.98
CA THR A 56 5.90 4.85 6.63
C THR A 56 7.12 4.66 5.72
N ALA A 57 8.36 4.71 6.24
CA ALA A 57 9.56 4.41 5.45
C ALA A 57 9.61 2.94 5.00
N ALA A 58 9.17 2.00 5.83
CA ALA A 58 9.05 0.59 5.45
C ALA A 58 7.98 0.37 4.38
N LEU A 59 6.84 1.05 4.48
CA LEU A 59 5.76 0.96 3.49
C LEU A 59 6.20 1.55 2.13
N LEU A 60 6.92 2.67 2.12
CA LEU A 60 7.46 3.27 0.89
C LEU A 60 8.49 2.39 0.18
N ARG A 61 9.29 1.60 0.92
CA ARG A 61 10.19 0.61 0.30
C ARG A 61 9.43 -0.48 -0.46
N LYS A 62 8.19 -0.80 -0.04
CA LYS A 62 7.33 -1.78 -0.70
C LYS A 62 6.50 -1.15 -1.83
N SER A 63 5.98 0.06 -1.63
CA SER A 63 5.08 0.74 -2.57
C SER A 63 5.38 2.24 -2.66
N PRO A 64 6.44 2.65 -3.38
CA PRO A 64 6.86 4.05 -3.45
C PRO A 64 5.84 4.94 -4.17
N ASP A 65 5.06 4.37 -5.09
CA ASP A 65 4.06 5.09 -5.89
C ASP A 65 2.75 5.33 -5.14
N TYR A 66 2.57 4.74 -3.96
CA TYR A 66 1.33 4.91 -3.20
C TYR A 66 1.31 6.27 -2.48
N TYR A 67 0.75 7.26 -3.15
CA TYR A 67 0.73 8.67 -2.73
C TYR A 67 0.17 8.91 -1.32
N THR A 68 -0.76 8.07 -0.85
CA THR A 68 -1.34 8.20 0.49
C THR A 68 -0.28 8.06 1.58
N ILE A 69 0.73 7.19 1.39
CA ILE A 69 1.82 7.04 2.37
C ILE A 69 2.62 8.33 2.49
N TRP A 70 2.91 8.99 1.36
CA TRP A 70 3.60 10.29 1.35
C TRP A 70 2.78 11.38 2.05
N ASN A 71 1.46 11.39 1.87
CA ASN A 71 0.58 12.33 2.57
C ASN A 71 0.65 12.13 4.09
N VAL A 72 0.51 10.89 4.55
CA VAL A 72 0.62 10.57 5.99
C VAL A 72 2.01 10.91 6.52
N ARG A 73 3.07 10.61 5.77
CA ARG A 73 4.45 10.95 6.15
C ARG A 73 4.67 12.45 6.31
N ARG A 74 4.11 13.28 5.42
CA ARG A 74 4.16 14.74 5.55
C ARG A 74 3.41 15.22 6.79
N THR A 75 2.24 14.66 7.08
CA THR A 75 1.50 14.97 8.32
C THR A 75 2.33 14.63 9.55
N ILE A 76 2.97 13.46 9.58
CA ILE A 76 3.84 13.07 10.70
C ILE A 76 4.98 14.08 10.89
N LEU A 77 5.68 14.45 9.83
CA LEU A 77 6.78 15.43 9.89
C LEU A 77 6.29 16.79 10.40
N ASN A 78 5.19 17.29 9.84
CA ASN A 78 4.65 18.59 10.21
C ASN A 78 4.16 18.64 11.66
N GLU A 79 3.33 17.67 12.06
CA GLU A 79 2.68 17.66 13.37
C GLU A 79 3.59 17.18 14.50
N GLY A 80 4.50 16.24 14.20
CA GLY A 80 5.36 15.61 15.20
C GLY A 80 6.70 16.30 15.41
N PHE A 81 7.24 16.96 14.37
CA PHE A 81 8.64 17.41 14.38
C PHE A 81 8.83 18.88 14.01
N LEU A 82 8.05 19.41 13.05
CA LEU A 82 8.31 20.74 12.48
C LEU A 82 7.44 21.86 13.06
N LYS A 83 6.25 21.56 13.62
CA LYS A 83 5.31 22.59 14.09
C LYS A 83 5.86 23.53 15.17
N ASN A 84 6.94 23.15 15.85
CA ASN A 84 7.57 23.93 16.92
C ASN A 84 9.11 24.05 16.73
N ALA A 85 9.62 23.79 15.53
CA ALA A 85 11.05 23.88 15.21
C ALA A 85 11.45 25.28 14.72
#